data_AF-A0A9P4DGA8-F1
#
_entry.id   AF-A0A9P4DGA8-F1
#
_cell.length_a   1.000
_cell.length_b   1.000
_cell.length_c   1.000
_cell.angle_alpha   90.00
_cell.angle_beta   90.00
_cell.angle_gamma   90.00
#
_symmetry.space_group_name_H-M   'P 1'
#
loop_
_entity.id
_entity.type
_entity.pdbx_description
1 polymer ?
#
loop_
_entity_poly.entity_id
_entity_poly.type
_entity_poly.pdbx_seq_one_letter_code
_entity_poly.pdbx_strand_id
1 'polypeptide(L)' 'MLQPHELYKAQGFPDGYVIDQDYRGNRYAKDKQVARCGNAVPPPFARALVEANLPELCAVQQQEVA' A
#
# COMPACT_ATOMS: atom_id res chain seq x y z
N MET A 1 -13.26 -4.22 -17.58
CA MET A 1 -12.25 -3.46 -16.79
C MET A 1 -12.12 -4.14 -15.44
N LEU A 2 -10.90 -4.27 -14.93
CA LEU A 2 -10.63 -4.86 -13.61
C LEU A 2 -11.40 -4.11 -12.50
N GLN A 3 -11.79 -4.83 -11.45
CA GLN A 3 -12.37 -4.26 -10.24
C GLN A 3 -11.27 -3.61 -9.39
N PRO A 4 -11.62 -2.64 -8.52
CA PRO A 4 -10.65 -1.97 -7.65
C PRO A 4 -9.75 -2.93 -6.87
N HIS A 5 -10.32 -3.96 -6.23
CA HIS A 5 -9.53 -4.93 -5.47
C HIS A 5 -8.52 -5.69 -6.35
N GLU A 6 -8.86 -5.97 -7.60
CA GLU A 6 -7.94 -6.61 -8.56
C GLU A 6 -6.81 -5.66 -8.96
N LEU A 7 -7.09 -4.36 -9.15
CA LEU A 7 -6.07 -3.36 -9.47
C LEU A 7 -5.06 -3.18 -8.34
N TYR A 8 -5.54 -3.08 -7.09
CA TYR A 8 -4.65 -2.96 -5.93
C TYR A 8 -3.83 -4.24 -5.73
N LYS A 9 -4.44 -5.41 -5.89
CA LYS A 9 -3.72 -6.69 -5.81
C LYS A 9 -2.64 -6.82 -6.88
N ALA A 10 -2.93 -6.41 -8.11
CA ALA A 10 -1.97 -6.41 -9.21
C ALA A 10 -0.75 -5.50 -8.95
N GLN A 11 -0.90 -4.46 -8.13
CA GLN A 11 0.20 -3.57 -7.71
C GLN A 11 0.94 -4.07 -6.47
N GLY A 12 0.57 -5.22 -5.89
CA GLY A 12 1.22 -5.80 -4.73
C GLY A 12 0.77 -5.20 -3.39
N PHE A 13 -0.41 -4.59 -3.33
CA PHE A 13 -1.03 -4.24 -2.05
C PHE A 13 -1.50 -5.50 -1.32
N PRO A 14 -1.42 -5.54 0.03
CA PRO A 14 -1.84 -6.71 0.80
C PRO A 14 -3.36 -6.89 0.74
N ASP A 15 -3.84 -8.13 0.91
CA ASP A 15 -5.27 -8.50 0.81
C ASP A 15 -6.17 -7.76 1.83
N GLY A 16 -5.60 -7.20 2.91
CA GLY A 16 -6.31 -6.41 3.92
C GLY A 16 -6.24 -4.88 3.73
N TYR A 17 -5.68 -4.40 2.61
CA TYR A 17 -5.57 -2.96 2.37
C TYR A 17 -6.95 -2.33 2.14
N VAL A 18 -7.30 -1.34 2.97
CA VAL A 18 -8.61 -0.67 2.90
C VAL A 18 -8.62 0.34 1.76
N ILE A 19 -9.40 0.07 0.71
CA ILE A 19 -9.45 0.88 -0.52
C ILE A 19 -10.72 1.72 -0.66
N ASP A 20 -11.77 1.36 0.05
CA ASP A 20 -13.13 1.84 -0.19
C ASP A 20 -13.61 2.86 0.83
N GLN A 21 -12.74 3.31 1.74
CA GLN A 21 -13.06 4.35 2.71
C GLN A 21 -11.83 5.16 3.12
N ASP A 22 -12.09 6.32 3.72
CA ASP A 22 -11.06 7.12 4.39
C ASP A 22 -10.85 6.71 5.86
N TYR A 23 -9.91 7.40 6.53
CA TYR A 23 -9.59 7.19 7.94
C TYR A 23 -10.74 7.54 8.91
N ARG A 24 -11.80 8.21 8.44
CA ARG A 24 -13.01 8.54 9.21
C ARG A 24 -14.16 7.58 8.90
N GLY A 25 -13.97 6.62 8.00
CA GLY A 25 -15.00 5.67 7.56
C GLY A 25 -15.90 6.17 6.43
N ASN A 26 -15.63 7.33 5.83
CA ASN A 26 -16.41 7.79 4.69
C ASN A 26 -16.09 6.94 3.46
N ARG A 27 -17.12 6.31 2.86
CA ARG A 27 -16.96 5.41 1.72
C ARG A 27 -16.59 6.15 0.43
N TYR A 28 -15.78 5.52 -0.41
CA TYR A 28 -15.42 5.99 -1.74
C TYR A 28 -16.19 5.22 -2.83
N ALA A 29 -16.72 5.98 -3.78
CA ALA A 29 -17.24 5.42 -5.03
C ALA A 29 -16.12 4.76 -5.86
N LYS A 30 -16.52 3.83 -6.73
CA LYS A 30 -15.60 2.97 -7.50
C LYS A 30 -14.60 3.76 -8.36
N ASP A 31 -15.05 4.84 -8.98
CA ASP A 31 -14.22 5.76 -9.78
C ASP A 31 -13.08 6.37 -8.96
N LYS A 32 -13.36 6.80 -7.72
CA LYS A 32 -12.34 7.33 -6.81
C LYS A 32 -11.34 6.26 -6.38
N GLN A 33 -11.78 5.02 -6.18
CA GLN A 33 -10.88 3.91 -5.85
C GLN A 33 -9.91 3.64 -7.01
N VAL A 34 -10.41 3.59 -8.26
CA VAL A 34 -9.59 3.39 -9.45
C VAL A 34 -8.61 4.56 -9.65
N ALA A 35 -9.07 5.81 -9.52
CA ALA A 35 -8.23 6.99 -9.65
C ALA A 35 -7.11 7.03 -8.60
N ARG A 36 -7.39 6.64 -7.36
CA ARG A 36 -6.38 6.53 -6.31
C ARG A 36 -5.39 5.40 -6.59
N CYS A 37 -5.87 4.25 -7.05
CA CYS A 37 -5.03 3.12 -7.45
C CYS A 37 -4.04 3.54 -8.55
N GLY A 38 -4.49 4.29 -9.56
CA GLY A 38 -3.64 4.78 -10.65
C GLY A 38 -2.62 5.85 -10.26
N ASN A 39 -2.82 6.55 -9.13
CA ASN A 39 -1.87 7.52 -8.58
C ASN A 39 -1.00 6.95 -7.44
N ALA A 40 -1.20 5.70 -7.07
CA ALA A 40 -0.43 5.07 -6.00
C ALA A 40 0.93 4.56 -6.51
N VAL A 41 1.87 4.39 -5.59
CA VAL A 41 3.15 3.71 -5.88
C VAL A 41 3.01 2.24 -5.45
N PRO A 42 3.33 1.26 -6.33
CA PRO A 42 3.38 -0.15 -5.95
C PRO A 42 4.30 -0.40 -4.74
N PRO A 43 3.82 -1.01 -3.65
CA PRO A 43 4.63 -1.27 -2.45
C PRO A 43 5.95 -2.01 -2.71
N PRO A 44 6.05 -2.99 -3.62
CA PRO A 44 7.31 -3.66 -3.89
C PRO A 44 8.41 -2.73 -4.41
N PHE A 45 8.05 -1.68 -5.15
CA PHE A 45 9.01 -0.71 -5.70
C PHE A 45 9.53 0.21 -4.59
N ALA A 46 8.62 0.73 -3.76
CA ALA A 46 8.99 1.53 -2.61
C ALA A 46 9.93 0.75 -1.67
N ARG A 47 9.62 -0.52 -1.39
CA ARG A 47 10.47 -1.41 -0.58
C ARG A 47 11.87 -1.56 -1.18
N ALA A 48 11.97 -1.92 -2.46
CA ALA A 48 13.27 -2.15 -3.10
C ALA A 48 14.13 -0.87 -3.13
N LEU A 49 13.52 0.29 -3.35
CA LEU A 49 14.23 1.57 -3.33
C LEU A 49 14.76 1.89 -1.93
N VAL A 50 13.97 1.69 -0.88
CA VAL A 50 14.41 1.91 0.50
C VAL A 50 15.53 0.94 0.88
N GLU A 51 15.40 -0.35 0.58
CA GLU A 51 16.44 -1.36 0.84
C GLU A 51 17.76 -1.04 0.14
N ALA A 52 17.71 -0.52 -1.09
CA ALA A 52 18.91 -0.18 -1.84
C ALA A 52 19.61 1.10 -1.34
N ASN A 53 18.86 2.07 -0.81
CA ASN A 53 19.41 3.38 -0.44
C ASN A 53 19.66 3.56 1.06
N LEU A 54 18.92 2.85 1.92
CA LEU A 54 18.95 2.99 3.37
C LEU A 54 18.99 1.61 4.07
N PRO A 55 19.91 0.71 3.70
CA PRO A 55 19.96 -0.66 4.25
C PRO A 55 20.10 -0.68 5.79
N GLU A 56 20.73 0.34 6.38
CA GLU A 56 20.91 0.50 7.82
C GLU A 56 19.59 0.72 8.58
N LEU A 57 18.57 1.28 7.93
CA LEU A 57 17.25 1.51 8.53
C LEU A 57 16.31 0.32 8.34
N CYS A 58 16.65 -0.64 7.46
CA CYS A 58 15.84 -1.82 7.21
C CYS A 58 16.01 -2.91 8.28
N ALA A 59 17.06 -2.83 9.09
CA ALA A 59 17.26 -3.73 10.22
C ALA A 59 16.35 -3.32 11.38
N VAL A 60 15.29 -4.10 11.63
CA VAL A 60 14.49 -3.97 12.85
C VAL A 60 15.39 -4.33 14.03
N GLN A 61 15.89 -3.34 14.77
CA GLN A 61 16.30 -3.59 16.16
C GLN A 61 15.03 -4.03 16.88
N GLN A 62 14.93 -5.32 17.20
CA GLN A 62 13.94 -5.81 18.14
C GLN A 62 14.21 -5.10 19.46
N GLN A 63 13.49 -4.02 19.74
CA GLN A 63 13.44 -3.48 21.08
C GLN A 63 12.70 -4.54 21.91
N GLU A 64 13.45 -5.31 22.70
CA GLU A 64 12.89 -6.13 23.76
C GLU A 64 12.05 -5.22 24.64
N VAL A 65 10.75 -5.43 24.62
CA VAL A 65 9.83 -4.80 25.57
C VAL A 65 10.00 -5.56 26.88
N ALA A 66 10.71 -4.95 27.84
CA ALA A 66 10.85 -5.44 29.21
C ALA A 66 9.52 -5.38 29.99
#